data_AF-A0A6C0D8X3-F1
#
_entry.id   AF-A0A6C0D8X3-F1
#
_cell.length_a   1.000
_cell.length_b   1.000
_cell.length_c   1.000
_cell.angle_alpha   90.00
_cell.angle_beta   90.00
_cell.angle_gamma   90.00
#
_symmetry.space_group_name_H-M   'P 1'
#
loop_
_entity.id
_entity.type
_entity.pdbx_description
1 polymer ?
#
loop_
_entity_poly.entity_id
_entity_poly.type
_entity_poly.pdbx_seq_one_letter_code
_entity_poly.pdbx_strand_id
1 'polypeptide(L)'
;MRDEIYKYSNPVQAQKKAYQYLGKKHGKIFRSTRKEKKYMVKDPKTDRWIHFGQMGYEDYTKHKNKTRRKNYLTRSSGMRGNWKNNKFSANNLAMHVLW
;
A
#
# COMPACT_ATOMS: atom_id res chain seq x y z
N MET A 1 10.48 21.03 -5.30
CA MET A 1 10.87 19.69 -5.81
C MET A 1 9.71 18.73 -5.59
N ARG A 2 9.39 17.84 -6.56
CA ARG A 2 8.35 16.81 -6.38
C ARG A 2 8.90 15.72 -5.43
N ASP A 3 8.07 15.23 -4.51
CA ASP A 3 8.45 14.13 -3.60
C ASP A 3 8.99 12.93 -4.41
N GLU A 4 10.02 12.28 -3.89
CA GLU A 4 10.65 11.13 -4.53
C GLU A 4 9.67 9.96 -4.76
N ILE A 5 8.60 9.87 -3.97
CA ILE A 5 7.56 8.83 -4.12
C ILE A 5 6.99 8.75 -5.54
N TYR A 6 6.96 9.85 -6.30
CA TYR A 6 6.47 9.90 -7.69
C TYR A 6 7.35 9.13 -8.69
N LYS A 7 8.59 8.80 -8.32
CA LYS A 7 9.44 7.87 -9.09
C LYS A 7 8.94 6.43 -8.96
N TYR A 8 8.35 6.07 -7.82
CA TYR A 8 8.05 4.67 -7.45
C TYR A 8 6.55 4.34 -7.33
N SER A 9 5.68 5.33 -7.33
CA SER A 9 4.25 5.16 -7.11
C SER A 9 3.47 6.29 -7.78
N ASN A 10 2.16 6.09 -7.96
CA ASN A 10 1.22 7.15 -8.33
C ASN A 10 0.30 7.42 -7.12
N PRO A 11 0.59 8.47 -6.31
CA PRO A 11 -0.15 8.76 -5.08
C PRO A 11 -1.66 8.97 -5.28
N VAL A 12 -2.08 9.58 -6.40
CA VAL A 12 -3.50 9.81 -6.71
C VAL A 12 -4.21 8.47 -6.89
N GLN A 13 -3.61 7.56 -7.65
CA GLN A 13 -4.19 6.25 -7.87
C GLN A 13 -4.14 5.37 -6.62
N ALA A 14 -3.06 5.44 -5.85
CA ALA A 14 -2.94 4.74 -4.57
C ALA A 14 -4.05 5.21 -3.60
N GLN A 15 -4.27 6.52 -3.48
CA GLN A 15 -5.34 7.06 -2.65
C GLN A 15 -6.74 6.64 -3.13
N LYS A 16 -6.98 6.63 -4.46
CA LYS A 16 -8.24 6.13 -5.03
C LYS A 16 -8.50 4.67 -4.65
N LYS A 17 -7.49 3.80 -4.80
CA LYS A 17 -7.57 2.38 -4.44
C LYS A 17 -7.78 2.20 -2.93
N ALA A 18 -7.10 2.99 -2.10
CA ALA A 18 -7.27 2.94 -0.64
C ALA A 18 -8.72 3.28 -0.23
N TYR A 19 -9.34 4.29 -0.85
CA TYR A 19 -10.74 4.59 -0.62
C TYR A 19 -11.69 3.50 -1.12
N GLN A 20 -11.38 2.86 -2.25
CA GLN A 20 -12.17 1.72 -2.74
C GLN A 20 -12.11 0.52 -1.78
N TYR A 21 -10.96 0.29 -1.14
CA TYR A 21 -10.75 -0.89 -0.29
C TYR A 21 -11.16 -0.70 1.17
N LEU A 22 -10.82 0.45 1.76
CA LEU A 22 -11.05 0.75 3.19
C LEU A 22 -12.24 1.69 3.43
N GLY A 23 -12.85 2.23 2.36
CA GLY A 23 -13.88 3.26 2.44
C GLY A 23 -13.30 4.66 2.63
N LYS A 24 -14.07 5.71 2.30
CA LYS A 24 -13.63 7.11 2.42
C LYS A 24 -13.31 7.53 3.86
N LYS A 25 -14.02 6.97 4.85
CA LYS A 25 -13.85 7.28 6.28
C LYS A 25 -12.47 6.86 6.83
N HIS A 26 -11.95 5.72 6.39
CA HIS A 26 -10.72 5.13 6.94
C HIS A 26 -9.60 4.95 5.92
N GLY A 27 -9.87 5.19 4.64
CA GLY A 27 -8.92 4.94 3.55
C GLY A 27 -8.02 6.11 3.19
N LYS A 28 -7.98 7.20 3.97
CA LYS A 28 -7.05 8.32 3.72
C LYS A 28 -5.62 7.87 4.04
N ILE A 29 -4.75 7.89 3.03
CA ILE A 29 -3.35 7.51 3.16
C ILE A 29 -2.48 8.76 3.12
N PHE A 30 -1.36 8.71 3.84
CA PHE A 30 -0.40 9.81 3.95
C PHE A 30 0.98 9.35 3.50
N ARG A 31 1.87 10.29 3.18
CA ARG A 31 3.29 10.00 3.03
C ARG A 31 3.80 9.42 4.35
N SER A 32 4.43 8.24 4.29
CA SER A 32 5.01 7.61 5.48
C SER A 32 6.14 8.46 6.07
N THR A 33 6.19 8.57 7.41
CA THR A 33 7.34 9.16 8.13
C THR A 33 8.58 8.26 8.11
N ARG A 34 8.44 6.97 7.84
CA ARG A 34 9.54 6.03 7.64
C ARG A 34 10.10 6.15 6.23
N LYS A 35 11.41 6.41 6.11
CA LYS A 35 12.10 6.71 4.83
C LYS A 35 12.00 5.55 3.84
N GLU A 36 12.03 4.32 4.33
CA GLU A 36 11.96 3.09 3.54
C GLU A 36 10.54 2.72 3.09
N LYS A 37 9.51 3.37 3.66
CA LYS A 37 8.11 3.10 3.33
C LYS A 37 7.48 4.21 2.50
N LYS A 38 6.52 3.84 1.66
CA LYS A 38 5.79 4.78 0.78
C LYS A 38 4.70 5.52 1.56
N TYR A 39 3.75 4.76 2.08
CA TYR A 39 2.51 5.31 2.64
C TYR A 39 2.29 4.85 4.08
N MET A 40 1.45 5.58 4.79
CA MET A 40 0.91 5.17 6.07
C MET A 40 -0.59 5.45 6.16
N VAL A 41 -1.29 4.64 6.94
CA VAL A 41 -2.72 4.78 7.24
C VAL A 41 -2.96 4.50 8.72
N LYS A 42 -3.92 5.20 9.34
CA LYS A 42 -4.27 4.99 10.73
C LYS A 42 -5.29 3.84 10.82
N ASP A 43 -4.99 2.83 11.63
CA ASP A 43 -5.93 1.77 11.94
C ASP A 43 -6.98 2.29 12.94
N PRO A 44 -8.27 2.35 12.59
CA PRO A 44 -9.31 2.86 13.48
C PRO A 44 -9.58 1.99 14.70
N LYS A 45 -9.15 0.71 14.70
CA LYS A 45 -9.36 -0.20 15.83
C LYS A 45 -8.29 -0.06 16.90
N THR A 46 -7.04 0.16 16.47
CA THR A 46 -5.88 0.18 17.37
C THR A 46 -5.29 1.57 17.56
N ASP A 47 -5.76 2.55 16.78
CA ASP A 47 -5.25 3.91 16.69
C ASP A 47 -3.77 4.01 16.26
N ARG A 48 -3.20 2.91 15.73
CA ARG A 48 -1.79 2.84 15.31
C ARG A 48 -1.62 3.21 13.84
N TRP A 49 -0.47 3.81 13.53
CA TRP A 49 -0.04 4.05 12.15
C TRP A 49 0.58 2.80 11.54
N ILE A 50 0.02 2.38 10.41
CA ILE A 50 0.49 1.23 9.64
C ILE A 50 1.22 1.74 8.40
N HIS A 51 2.52 1.46 8.34
CA HIS A 51 3.38 1.86 7.22
C HIS A 51 3.49 0.74 6.20
N PHE A 52 3.31 1.04 4.91
CA PHE A 52 3.28 0.03 3.85
C PHE A 52 3.83 0.55 2.51
N GLY A 53 4.18 -0.40 1.64
CA GLY A 53 4.88 -0.16 0.38
C GLY A 53 6.36 0.18 0.60
N GLN A 54 7.24 -0.40 -0.21
CA GLN A 54 8.70 -0.18 -0.10
C GLN A 54 9.15 0.92 -1.06
N MET A 55 9.94 1.89 -0.58
CA MET A 55 10.62 2.88 -1.43
C MET A 55 11.75 2.22 -2.24
N GLY A 56 12.13 2.83 -3.37
CA GLY A 56 13.16 2.26 -4.27
C GLY A 56 12.61 1.31 -5.33
N TYR A 57 11.39 0.79 -5.17
CA TYR A 57 10.75 -0.10 -6.15
C TYR A 57 9.43 0.45 -6.65
N GLU A 58 9.22 0.41 -7.96
CA GLU A 58 7.93 0.75 -8.54
C GLU A 58 6.85 -0.26 -8.13
N ASP A 59 5.64 0.24 -7.83
CA ASP A 59 4.43 -0.58 -7.69
C ASP A 59 3.52 -0.47 -8.93
N TYR A 60 2.43 -1.25 -8.96
CA TYR A 60 1.56 -1.32 -10.13
C TYR A 60 0.84 0.00 -10.41
N THR A 61 0.68 0.88 -9.42
CA THR A 61 0.14 2.23 -9.66
C THR A 61 1.08 3.07 -10.55
N LYS A 62 2.38 2.76 -10.56
CA LYS A 62 3.40 3.37 -11.42
C LYS A 62 3.67 2.57 -12.70
N HIS A 63 4.16 1.33 -12.58
CA HIS A 63 4.76 0.62 -13.72
C HIS A 63 3.77 -0.13 -14.64
N LYS A 64 2.52 -0.36 -14.20
CA LYS A 64 1.43 -1.02 -14.96
C LYS A 64 1.68 -2.44 -15.53
N ASN A 65 2.85 -3.02 -15.32
CA ASN A 65 3.16 -4.41 -15.66
C ASN A 65 2.28 -5.44 -14.88
N LYS A 66 1.41 -6.15 -15.61
CA LYS A 66 0.49 -7.16 -15.07
C LYS A 66 1.19 -8.43 -14.56
N THR A 67 2.29 -8.84 -15.18
CA THR A 67 3.08 -10.01 -14.77
C THR A 67 3.75 -9.76 -13.41
N ARG A 68 4.41 -8.60 -13.24
CA ARG A 68 4.99 -8.19 -11.94
C ARG A 68 3.94 -8.17 -10.83
N ARG A 69 2.74 -7.67 -11.14
CA ARG A 69 1.60 -7.66 -10.22
C ARG A 69 1.16 -9.08 -9.84
N LYS A 70 0.93 -9.95 -10.82
CA LYS A 70 0.53 -11.35 -10.59
C LYS A 70 1.57 -12.05 -9.69
N ASN A 71 2.85 -11.93 -10.01
CA ASN A 71 3.93 -12.55 -9.25
C ASN A 71 3.99 -12.02 -7.80
N TYR A 72 3.83 -10.70 -7.61
CA TYR A 72 3.77 -10.13 -6.27
C TYR A 72 2.58 -10.68 -5.47
N LEU A 73 1.38 -10.71 -6.06
CA LEU A 73 0.17 -11.18 -5.39
C LEU A 73 0.26 -12.66 -5.04
N THR A 74 0.77 -13.51 -5.94
CA THR A 74 0.98 -14.94 -5.68
C THR A 74 1.90 -15.15 -4.48
N ARG A 75 3.09 -14.51 -4.48
CA ARG A 75 4.02 -14.62 -3.35
C ARG A 75 3.42 -14.10 -2.04
N SER A 76 2.77 -12.93 -2.09
CA SER A 76 2.21 -12.27 -0.90
C SER A 76 1.04 -13.05 -0.31
N SER A 77 0.27 -13.76 -1.15
CA SER A 77 -0.84 -14.61 -0.73
C SER A 77 -0.41 -15.88 0.02
N GLY A 78 0.84 -16.32 -0.17
CA GLY A 78 1.44 -17.46 0.54
C GLY A 78 2.09 -17.11 1.88
N MET A 79 2.18 -15.82 2.25
CA MET A 79 2.81 -15.42 3.51
C MET A 79 2.01 -15.92 4.72
N ARG A 80 2.71 -16.45 5.73
CA ARG A 80 2.10 -16.86 7.01
C ARG A 80 1.68 -15.64 7.85
N GLY A 81 0.68 -15.79 8.71
CA GLY A 81 0.21 -14.77 9.65
C GLY A 81 -1.21 -14.24 9.39
N ASN A 82 -1.69 -13.38 10.29
CA ASN A 82 -3.08 -12.88 10.29
C ASN A 82 -3.33 -11.69 9.35
N TRP A 83 -2.70 -11.65 8.17
CA TRP A 83 -2.90 -10.54 7.23
C TRP A 83 -4.20 -10.67 6.43
N LYS A 84 -4.70 -11.90 6.24
CA LYS A 84 -5.95 -12.16 5.49
C LYS A 84 -7.16 -11.52 6.17
N ASN A 85 -7.24 -11.62 7.50
CA ASN A 85 -8.35 -11.06 8.27
C ASN A 85 -8.06 -9.65 8.81
N ASN A 86 -6.81 -9.17 8.69
CA ASN A 86 -6.42 -7.81 9.07
C ASN A 86 -6.20 -6.92 7.85
N LYS A 87 -7.24 -6.17 7.47
CA LYS A 87 -7.19 -5.14 6.40
C LYS A 87 -6.14 -4.05 6.65
N PHE A 88 -5.79 -3.80 7.91
CA PHE A 88 -4.77 -2.83 8.34
C PHE A 88 -3.41 -3.51 8.60
N SER A 89 -3.13 -4.64 7.97
CA SER A 89 -1.77 -5.18 7.92
C SER A 89 -1.01 -4.65 6.71
N ALA A 90 0.32 -4.44 6.84
CA ALA A 90 1.13 -3.88 5.76
C ALA A 90 1.09 -4.71 4.47
N ASN A 91 1.03 -6.05 4.58
CA ASN A 91 0.92 -6.94 3.42
C ASN A 91 -0.43 -6.79 2.70
N ASN A 92 -1.53 -6.81 3.46
CA ASN A 92 -2.88 -6.66 2.93
C ASN A 92 -3.05 -5.32 2.21
N LEU A 93 -2.62 -4.22 2.86
CA LEU A 93 -2.63 -2.88 2.26
C LEU A 93 -1.80 -2.83 0.99
N ALA A 94 -0.59 -3.40 0.96
CA ALA A 94 0.23 -3.43 -0.24
C ALA A 94 -0.47 -4.19 -1.39
N MET A 95 -1.03 -5.36 -1.12
CA MET A 95 -1.73 -6.18 -2.12
C MET A 95 -2.94 -5.45 -2.72
N HIS A 96 -3.79 -4.83 -1.91
CA HIS A 96 -5.03 -4.23 -2.39
C HIS A 96 -4.86 -2.78 -2.89
N VAL A 97 -3.94 -2.01 -2.30
CA VAL A 97 -3.75 -0.59 -2.63
C VAL A 97 -2.65 -0.38 -3.69
N LEU A 98 -1.56 -1.14 -3.64
CA LEU A 98 -0.39 -0.87 -4.50
C LEU A 98 -0.26 -1.85 -5.68
N TRP A 99 -0.72 -3.08 -5.53
CA TRP A 99 -0.61 -4.13 -6.55
C TRP A 99 -1.94 -4.39 -7.25
#